data_AF-G5R857-F1
#
_entry.id   AF-G5R857-F1
#
_cell.length_a   1.000
_cell.length_b   1.000
_cell.length_c   1.000
_cell.angle_alpha   90.00
_cell.angle_beta   90.00
_cell.angle_gamma   90.00
#
_symmetry.space_group_name_H-M   'P 1'
#
loop_
_entity.id
_entity.type
_entity.pdbx_description
1 polymer ?
#
loop_
_entity_poly.entity_id
_entity_poly.type
_entity_poly.pdbx_seq_one_letter_code
_entity_poly.pdbx_strand_id
1 'polypeptide(L)'
;RHFLQVAARELGVEAKLLHPETETALTRLAWPGNVRQLENTCRWLTVMAAGQEVLIQDLPGELFEASAPDSPSHLPPDSWATLLAQWADRALRSGHQNLLSEAQPELERTLLTTALRHTQGHKQEAARLLGWGRNTLTRKLKELGME
;
A
#
# COMPACT_ATOMS: atom_id res chain seq x y z
N ARG A 1 13.53 -16.84 2.74
CA ARG A 1 13.39 -18.28 3.06
C ARG A 1 12.03 -18.65 3.65
N HIS A 2 11.57 -18.04 4.75
CA HIS A 2 10.26 -18.35 5.38
C HIS A 2 9.07 -18.30 4.40
N PHE A 3 8.91 -17.21 3.64
CA PHE A 3 7.77 -17.05 2.72
C PHE A 3 7.74 -18.07 1.57
N LEU A 4 8.90 -18.57 1.11
CA LEU A 4 8.94 -19.65 0.11
C LEU A 4 8.40 -20.95 0.68
N GLN A 5 8.71 -21.27 1.94
CA GLN A 5 8.18 -22.46 2.62
C GLN A 5 6.67 -22.35 2.89
N VAL A 6 6.20 -21.15 3.25
CA VAL A 6 4.77 -20.88 3.45
C VAL A 6 4.01 -21.04 2.12
N ALA A 7 4.48 -20.39 1.06
CA ALA A 7 3.87 -20.48 -0.27
C ALA A 7 3.85 -21.92 -0.82
N ALA A 8 4.94 -22.66 -0.65
CA ALA A 8 5.02 -24.05 -1.06
C ALA A 8 4.02 -24.95 -0.32
N ARG A 9 3.86 -24.76 1.00
CA ARG A 9 2.87 -25.48 1.80
C ARG A 9 1.43 -25.10 1.42
N GLU A 10 1.17 -23.82 1.13
CA GLU A 10 -0.15 -23.35 0.65
C GLU A 10 -0.52 -23.97 -0.71
N LEU A 11 0.46 -24.11 -1.61
CA LEU A 11 0.25 -24.62 -2.97
C LEU A 11 0.43 -26.15 -3.11
N GLY A 12 0.83 -26.83 -2.03
CA GLY A 12 1.07 -28.28 -2.05
C GLY A 12 2.28 -28.71 -2.91
N VAL A 13 3.25 -27.81 -3.10
CA VAL A 13 4.46 -28.05 -3.89
C VAL A 13 5.70 -28.05 -2.99
N GLU A 14 6.84 -28.51 -3.50
CA GLU A 14 8.10 -28.40 -2.79
C GLU A 14 8.58 -26.94 -2.72
N ALA A 15 9.26 -26.59 -1.63
CA ALA A 15 9.80 -25.26 -1.45
C ALA A 15 10.97 -25.01 -2.39
N LYS A 16 10.88 -23.95 -3.20
CA LYS A 16 11.96 -23.51 -4.08
C LYS A 16 13.21 -23.15 -3.29
N LEU A 17 14.36 -23.51 -3.83
CA LEU A 17 15.68 -23.13 -3.32
C LEU A 17 16.14 -21.85 -4.02
N LEU A 18 16.79 -20.96 -3.28
CA LEU A 18 17.40 -19.76 -3.87
C LEU A 18 18.86 -20.06 -4.20
N HIS A 19 19.29 -19.79 -5.43
CA HIS A 19 20.71 -19.80 -5.76
C HIS A 19 21.43 -18.73 -4.90
N PRO A 20 22.69 -18.94 -4.46
CA PRO A 20 23.40 -18.01 -3.56
C PRO A 20 23.47 -16.56 -4.07
N GLU A 21 23.61 -16.39 -5.38
CA GLU A 21 23.62 -15.07 -6.01
C GLU A 21 22.24 -14.41 -5.97
N THR A 22 21.17 -15.18 -6.18
CA THR A 22 19.78 -14.73 -6.06
C THR A 22 19.44 -14.32 -4.62
N GLU A 23 19.87 -15.10 -3.63
CA GLU A 23 19.68 -14.78 -2.20
C GLU A 23 20.40 -13.48 -1.83
N THR A 24 21.62 -13.29 -2.34
CA THR A 24 22.39 -12.05 -2.16
C THR A 24 21.70 -10.86 -2.84
N ALA A 25 21.20 -11.03 -4.05
CA ALA A 25 20.47 -10.01 -4.78
C ALA A 25 19.19 -9.58 -4.04
N LEU A 26 18.35 -10.54 -3.64
CA LEU A 26 17.12 -10.29 -2.88
C LEU A 26 17.38 -9.55 -1.55
N THR A 27 18.51 -9.81 -0.89
CA THR A 27 18.90 -9.13 0.36
C THR A 27 19.34 -7.68 0.14
N ARG A 28 19.82 -7.34 -1.07
CA ARG A 28 20.27 -5.99 -1.43
C ARG A 28 19.16 -5.10 -1.98
N LEU A 29 18.00 -5.65 -2.31
CA LEU A 29 16.86 -4.88 -2.81
C LEU A 29 16.24 -4.03 -1.70
N ALA A 30 15.73 -2.85 -2.08
CA ALA A 30 15.19 -1.86 -1.14
C ALA A 30 13.78 -2.19 -0.61
N TRP A 31 13.06 -3.14 -1.22
CA TRP A 31 11.70 -3.57 -0.86
C TRP A 31 10.76 -2.41 -0.45
N PRO A 32 10.43 -1.48 -1.37
CA PRO A 32 9.59 -0.31 -1.07
C PRO A 32 8.21 -0.68 -0.48
N GLY A 33 7.67 -1.85 -0.80
CA GLY A 33 6.41 -2.38 -0.23
C GLY A 33 6.58 -3.19 1.06
N ASN A 34 7.74 -3.10 1.72
CA ASN A 34 8.11 -3.83 2.94
C ASN A 34 7.95 -5.37 2.79
N VAL A 35 7.73 -6.04 3.93
CA VAL A 35 7.57 -7.50 4.06
C VAL A 35 6.49 -8.08 3.14
N ARG A 36 5.43 -7.31 2.83
CA ARG A 36 4.34 -7.78 1.94
C ARG A 36 4.80 -7.94 0.49
N GLN A 37 5.68 -7.06 0.02
CA GLN A 37 6.25 -7.17 -1.31
C GLN A 37 7.13 -8.41 -1.41
N LEU A 38 7.97 -8.67 -0.40
CA LEU A 38 8.78 -9.87 -0.32
C LEU A 38 7.93 -11.15 -0.31
N GLU A 39 6.83 -11.16 0.46
CA GLU A 39 5.87 -12.27 0.49
C GLU A 39 5.25 -12.53 -0.89
N ASN A 40 4.76 -11.48 -1.56
CA ASN A 40 4.16 -11.59 -2.89
C ASN A 40 5.16 -12.10 -3.93
N THR A 41 6.40 -11.58 -3.91
CA THR A 41 7.47 -12.06 -4.76
C THR A 41 7.76 -13.54 -4.52
N CYS A 42 7.84 -13.98 -3.26
CA CYS A 42 8.05 -15.39 -2.94
C CYS A 42 6.89 -16.29 -3.40
N ARG A 43 5.63 -15.84 -3.30
CA ARG A 43 4.48 -16.57 -3.85
C ARG A 43 4.56 -16.67 -5.37
N TRP A 44 4.85 -15.56 -6.05
CA TRP A 44 4.99 -15.52 -7.50
C TRP A 44 6.11 -16.44 -7.99
N LEU A 45 7.28 -16.44 -7.34
CA LEU A 45 8.40 -17.33 -7.67
C LEU A 45 8.04 -18.81 -7.51
N THR A 46 7.19 -19.14 -6.54
CA THR A 46 6.74 -20.52 -6.34
C THR A 46 5.94 -21.04 -7.55
N VAL A 47 5.20 -20.16 -8.23
CA VAL A 47 4.36 -20.49 -9.38
C VAL A 47 5.11 -20.37 -10.71
N MET A 48 5.94 -19.32 -10.86
CA MET A 48 6.50 -18.92 -12.14
C MET A 48 7.92 -19.45 -12.40
N ALA A 49 8.70 -19.74 -11.36
CA ALA A 49 10.04 -20.29 -11.55
C ALA A 49 9.96 -21.73 -12.09
N ALA A 50 10.52 -21.94 -13.28
CA ALA A 50 10.48 -23.23 -13.97
C ALA A 50 11.27 -24.33 -13.22
N GLY A 51 12.37 -23.96 -12.55
CA GLY A 51 13.25 -24.88 -11.82
C GLY A 51 12.98 -24.95 -10.32
N GLN A 52 13.48 -26.01 -9.65
CA GLN A 52 13.48 -26.10 -8.19
C GLN A 52 14.39 -25.05 -7.55
N GLU A 53 15.46 -24.68 -8.27
CA GLU A 53 16.37 -23.60 -7.91
C GLU A 53 16.01 -22.33 -8.68
N VAL A 54 15.90 -21.22 -7.95
CA VAL A 54 15.57 -19.89 -8.48
C VAL A 54 16.86 -19.13 -8.79
N LEU A 55 17.03 -18.81 -10.06
CA LEU A 55 18.15 -18.03 -10.57
C LEU A 55 17.78 -16.53 -10.61
N ILE A 56 18.79 -15.67 -10.76
CA ILE A 56 18.58 -14.21 -10.88
C ILE A 56 17.68 -13.87 -12.07
N GLN A 57 17.80 -14.60 -13.18
CA GLN A 57 16.98 -14.43 -14.37
C GLN A 57 15.50 -14.79 -14.18
N ASP A 58 15.18 -15.57 -13.15
CA ASP A 58 13.81 -15.95 -12.83
C ASP A 58 13.12 -14.88 -11.98
N LEU A 59 13.86 -13.90 -11.47
CA LEU A 59 13.31 -12.78 -10.72
C LEU A 59 12.64 -11.79 -11.69
N PRO A 60 11.48 -11.22 -11.31
CA PRO A 60 10.83 -10.16 -12.08
C PRO A 60 11.78 -8.98 -12.28
N GLY A 61 11.90 -8.48 -13.51
CA GLY A 61 12.74 -7.33 -13.84
C GLY A 61 12.38 -6.08 -13.04
N GLU A 62 11.10 -5.95 -12.64
CA GLU A 62 10.58 -4.86 -11.83
C GLU A 62 11.25 -4.77 -10.45
N LEU A 63 11.80 -5.88 -9.93
CA LEU A 63 12.55 -5.88 -8.68
C LEU A 63 13.91 -5.18 -8.80
N PHE A 64 14.53 -5.21 -9.97
CA PHE A 64 15.84 -4.61 -10.22
C PHE A 64 15.74 -3.17 -10.72
N GLU A 65 14.67 -2.86 -11.47
CA GLU A 65 14.36 -1.49 -11.91
C GLU A 65 13.96 -0.57 -10.73
N ALA A 66 13.56 -1.14 -9.59
CA ALA A 66 13.31 -0.43 -8.33
C ALA A 66 14.58 0.17 -7.67
N SER A 67 15.71 0.24 -8.40
CA SER A 67 16.92 1.01 -8.02
C SER A 67 16.87 2.47 -8.46
N ALA A 68 15.86 2.91 -9.22
CA ALA A 68 15.43 4.28 -9.05
C ALA A 68 14.70 4.31 -7.69
N PRO A 69 15.02 5.25 -6.78
CA PRO A 69 14.05 5.55 -5.75
C PRO A 69 12.71 5.72 -6.47
N ASP A 70 11.63 5.31 -5.84
CA ASP A 70 10.36 5.99 -6.04
C ASP A 70 10.64 7.47 -5.70
N SER A 71 11.28 8.17 -6.64
CA SER A 71 11.25 9.60 -6.73
C SER A 71 9.76 9.88 -6.79
N PRO A 72 9.23 10.77 -5.95
CA PRO A 72 7.83 11.16 -5.98
C PRO A 72 7.41 11.87 -7.29
N SER A 73 8.14 11.69 -8.39
CA SER A 73 8.02 12.39 -9.67
C SER A 73 7.03 11.75 -10.66
N HIS A 74 6.31 10.69 -10.29
CA HIS A 74 5.08 10.30 -10.98
C HIS A 74 3.84 10.33 -10.10
N LEU A 75 3.90 10.97 -8.93
CA LEU A 75 2.69 11.65 -8.50
C LEU A 75 2.49 12.77 -9.53
N PRO A 76 1.39 12.80 -10.29
CA PRO A 76 1.10 13.97 -11.11
C PRO A 76 1.29 15.22 -10.22
N PRO A 77 1.80 16.33 -10.74
CA PRO A 77 2.01 17.54 -9.95
C PRO A 77 0.76 17.97 -9.16
N ASP A 78 -0.42 17.50 -9.57
CA ASP A 78 -1.73 17.67 -8.93
C ASP A 78 -2.21 16.46 -8.10
N SER A 79 -1.33 15.57 -7.65
CA SER A 79 -1.75 14.49 -6.76
C SER A 79 -2.12 15.07 -5.39
N TRP A 80 -3.17 14.51 -4.77
CA TRP A 80 -3.60 14.95 -3.44
C TRP A 80 -2.50 14.76 -2.38
N ALA A 81 -1.65 13.73 -2.52
CA ALA A 81 -0.57 13.46 -1.58
C ALA A 81 0.55 14.50 -1.68
N THR A 82 0.86 14.97 -2.90
CA THR A 82 1.80 16.09 -3.11
C THR A 82 1.28 17.37 -2.46
N LEU A 83 -0.01 17.68 -2.64
CA LEU A 83 -0.64 18.86 -2.02
C LEU A 83 -0.67 18.77 -0.49
N LEU A 84 -0.96 17.59 0.06
CA LEU A 84 -0.96 17.36 1.50
C LEU A 84 0.46 17.51 2.09
N ALA A 85 1.48 16.99 1.41
CA ALA A 85 2.87 17.14 1.85
C ALA A 85 3.30 18.61 1.88
N GLN A 86 2.96 19.39 0.84
CA GLN A 86 3.24 20.83 0.79
C GLN A 86 2.53 21.60 1.92
N TRP A 87 1.28 21.24 2.21
CA TRP A 87 0.54 21.83 3.34
C TRP A 87 1.21 21.49 4.68
N ALA A 88 1.56 20.22 4.90
CA ALA A 88 2.17 19.77 6.16
C ALA A 88 3.51 20.46 6.41
N ASP A 89 4.34 20.58 5.37
CA ASP A 89 5.61 21.30 5.41
C ASP A 89 5.44 22.78 5.81
N ARG A 90 4.42 23.44 5.28
CA ARG A 90 4.12 24.84 5.62
C ARG A 90 3.64 24.98 7.06
N ALA A 91 2.72 24.11 7.48
CA ALA A 91 2.19 24.10 8.83
C ALA A 91 3.29 23.84 9.87
N LEU A 92 4.17 22.86 9.64
CA LEU A 92 5.31 22.57 10.53
C LEU A 92 6.30 23.73 10.61
N ARG A 93 6.63 24.39 9.48
CA ARG A 93 7.51 25.58 9.48
C ARG A 93 6.93 26.76 10.26
N SER A 94 5.61 26.86 10.33
CA SER A 94 4.91 27.87 11.13
C SER A 94 4.77 27.49 12.62
N GLY A 95 5.33 26.36 13.05
CA GLY A 95 5.31 25.92 14.44
C GLY A 95 4.02 25.21 14.87
N HIS A 96 3.13 24.86 13.93
CA HIS A 96 1.94 24.08 14.26
C HIS A 96 2.33 22.66 14.70
N GLN A 97 1.58 22.14 15.67
CA GLN A 97 1.75 20.80 16.23
C GLN A 97 0.43 20.05 16.16
N ASN A 98 0.47 18.72 16.28
CA ASN A 98 -0.72 17.85 16.22
C ASN A 98 -1.53 18.00 14.91
N LEU A 99 -0.86 18.18 13.77
CA LEU A 99 -1.48 18.37 12.45
C LEU A 99 -2.51 17.29 12.10
N LEU A 100 -2.30 16.04 12.54
CA LEU A 100 -3.25 14.95 12.29
C LEU A 100 -4.62 15.20 12.92
N SER A 101 -4.68 15.84 14.09
CA SER A 101 -5.94 16.15 14.76
C SER A 101 -6.80 17.15 13.97
N GLU A 102 -6.18 17.97 13.12
CA GLU A 102 -6.86 18.93 12.24
C GLU A 102 -7.12 18.32 10.86
N ALA A 103 -6.13 17.66 10.27
CA ALA A 103 -6.21 17.12 8.92
C ALA A 103 -7.16 15.93 8.80
N GLN A 104 -7.20 15.05 9.81
CA GLN A 104 -7.99 13.83 9.74
C GLN A 104 -9.50 14.12 9.67
N PRO A 105 -10.10 14.96 10.53
CA PRO A 105 -11.51 15.31 10.43
C PRO A 105 -11.89 15.94 9.09
N GLU A 106 -11.05 16.83 8.56
CA GLU A 106 -11.33 17.49 7.27
C GLU A 106 -11.26 16.52 6.09
N LEU A 107 -10.26 15.62 6.09
CA LEU A 107 -10.16 14.56 5.10
C LEU A 107 -11.39 13.64 5.14
N GLU A 108 -11.74 13.15 6.33
CA GLU A 108 -12.89 12.27 6.53
C GLU A 108 -14.21 12.93 6.11
N ARG A 109 -14.43 14.19 6.50
CA ARG A 109 -15.62 14.97 6.11
C ARG A 109 -15.72 15.12 4.60
N THR A 110 -14.62 15.44 3.93
CA THR A 110 -14.57 15.62 2.48
C THR A 110 -14.94 14.32 1.74
N LEU A 111 -14.35 13.20 2.17
CA LEU A 111 -14.61 11.89 1.58
C LEU A 111 -16.06 11.43 1.84
N LEU A 112 -16.55 11.57 3.07
CA LEU A 112 -17.93 11.25 3.42
C LEU A 112 -18.94 12.05 2.62
N THR A 113 -18.75 13.37 2.54
CA THR A 113 -19.66 14.26 1.78
C THR A 113 -19.70 13.86 0.31
N THR A 114 -18.53 13.54 -0.27
CA THR A 114 -18.41 13.16 -1.68
C THR A 114 -19.08 11.81 -1.94
N ALA A 115 -18.82 10.80 -1.09
CA ALA A 115 -19.42 9.48 -1.21
C ALA A 115 -20.95 9.52 -1.01
N LEU A 116 -21.45 10.28 -0.03
CA LEU A 116 -22.88 10.45 0.18
C LEU A 116 -23.54 11.17 -1.00
N ARG A 117 -22.91 12.21 -1.55
CA ARG A 117 -23.42 12.89 -2.75
C ARG A 117 -23.50 11.95 -3.95
N HIS A 118 -22.44 11.16 -4.18
CA HIS A 118 -22.39 10.20 -5.28
C HIS A 118 -23.45 9.10 -5.15
N THR A 119 -23.75 8.69 -3.92
CA THR A 119 -24.72 7.63 -3.62
C THR A 119 -26.11 8.17 -3.29
N GLN A 120 -26.35 9.47 -3.48
CA GLN A 120 -27.62 10.14 -3.16
C GLN A 120 -28.11 9.90 -1.71
N GLY A 121 -27.17 9.80 -0.77
CA GLY A 121 -27.46 9.59 0.66
C GLY A 121 -27.60 8.13 1.07
N HIS A 122 -27.38 7.16 0.18
CA HIS A 122 -27.38 5.74 0.55
C HIS A 122 -26.16 5.36 1.40
N LYS A 123 -26.31 5.48 2.73
CA LYS A 123 -25.25 5.27 3.73
C LYS A 123 -24.50 3.93 3.61
N GLN A 124 -25.18 2.84 3.26
CA GLN A 124 -24.54 1.53 3.06
C GLN A 124 -23.63 1.50 1.83
N GLU A 125 -24.09 2.07 0.72
CA GLU A 125 -23.31 2.14 -0.52
C GLU A 125 -22.15 3.14 -0.38
N ALA A 126 -22.37 4.27 0.28
CA ALA A 126 -21.30 5.22 0.62
C ALA A 126 -20.21 4.55 1.45
N ALA A 127 -20.60 3.72 2.44
CA ALA A 127 -19.64 2.98 3.26
C ALA A 127 -18.85 1.99 2.40
N ARG A 128 -19.51 1.27 1.49
CA ARG A 128 -18.87 0.34 0.55
C ARG A 128 -17.85 1.05 -0.35
N LEU A 129 -18.19 2.21 -0.90
CA LEU A 129 -17.28 3.01 -1.75
C LEU A 129 -16.05 3.52 -0.98
N LEU A 130 -16.22 3.84 0.31
CA LEU A 130 -15.13 4.27 1.19
C LEU A 130 -14.34 3.09 1.79
N GLY A 131 -14.74 1.84 1.53
CA GLY A 131 -14.13 0.65 2.14
C GLY A 131 -14.42 0.50 3.63
N TRP A 132 -15.48 1.14 4.13
CA TRP A 132 -15.89 1.11 5.54
C TRP A 132 -17.08 0.18 5.75
N GLY A 133 -17.18 -0.38 6.95
CA GLY A 133 -18.42 -0.99 7.42
C GLY A 133 -19.50 0.08 7.69
N ARG A 134 -20.77 -0.28 7.51
CA ARG A 134 -21.92 0.61 7.80
C ARG A 134 -21.83 1.26 9.18
N ASN A 135 -21.48 0.48 10.22
CA ASN A 135 -21.40 0.98 11.59
C ASN A 135 -20.28 2.03 11.76
N THR A 136 -19.16 1.85 11.06
CA THR A 136 -18.05 2.82 11.05
C THR A 136 -18.49 4.13 10.41
N LEU A 137 -19.21 4.07 9.29
CA LEU A 137 -19.72 5.26 8.62
C LEU A 137 -20.72 6.02 9.50
N THR A 138 -21.67 5.33 10.15
CA THR A 138 -22.62 5.98 11.07
C THR A 138 -21.92 6.65 12.24
N ARG A 139 -20.94 5.97 12.86
CA ARG A 139 -20.13 6.56 13.95
C ARG A 139 -19.40 7.81 13.48
N LYS A 140 -18.77 7.76 12.30
CA LYS A 140 -18.02 8.88 11.72
C LYS A 140 -18.92 10.08 11.37
N LEU A 141 -20.13 9.84 10.86
CA LEU A 141 -21.09 10.92 10.62
C LEU A 141 -21.47 11.66 11.91
N LYS A 142 -21.68 10.92 13.00
CA LYS A 142 -21.98 11.49 14.32
C LYS A 142 -20.79 12.27 14.89
N GLU A 143 -19.58 11.71 14.82
CA GLU A 143 -18.35 12.36 15.29
C GLU A 143 -18.07 13.68 14.57
N LEU A 144 -18.42 13.77 13.28
CA LEU A 144 -18.18 14.95 12.44
C LEU A 144 -19.36 15.93 12.41
N GLY A 145 -20.47 15.63 13.10
CA GLY A 145 -21.68 16.47 13.16
C GLY A 145 -22.47 16.53 11.86
N MET A 146 -22.50 15.45 11.08
CA MET A 146 -23.09 15.38 9.73
C MET A 146 -24.39 14.56 9.67
N GLU A 147 -25.13 14.44 10.77
CA GLU A 147 -26.39 13.70 10.87
C GLU A 147 -27.62 14.49 10.41
#